data_AF-A0AAV2RA05-F1
#
_entry.id   AF-A0AAV2RA05-F1
#
_cell.length_a   1.000
_cell.length_b   1.000
_cell.length_c   1.000
_cell.angle_alpha   90.00
_cell.angle_beta   90.00
_cell.angle_gamma   90.00
#
_symmetry.space_group_name_H-M   'P 1'
#
loop_
_entity.id
_entity.type
_entity.pdbx_description
1 polymer ?
#
loop_
_entity_poly.entity_id
_entity_poly.type
_entity_poly.pdbx_seq_one_letter_code
_entity_poly.pdbx_strand_id
1 'polypeptide(L)'
;MQIKANHHMMRVAVIWRTSYDVCRSLRVKEKMLEKKIHETETMLIHHRKEERRMKEKKVIENMKNNPKVLFDYINKQKDRDTKIGPFKIQNEYIYDQKEICKLLVTQYNSQFSINSNMPKVNKETFSDTEDGDLTDIEILEEDIIKAIGGLNMNSSAGPDGIPAKFLINTKDSIATPLKINTKKEPR
;
A
#
# COMPACT_ATOMS: atom_id res chain seq x y z
N MET A 1 -47.34 37.75 67.58
CA MET A 1 -46.98 37.73 66.15
C MET A 1 -45.54 37.23 65.91
N GLN A 2 -44.58 37.47 66.83
CA GLN A 2 -43.18 37.00 66.73
C GLN A 2 -42.95 35.48 66.51
N ILE A 3 -43.72 34.58 67.15
CA ILE A 3 -43.42 33.13 67.12
C ILE A 3 -43.56 32.53 65.71
N LYS A 4 -44.54 32.99 64.93
CA LYS A 4 -44.74 32.55 63.54
C LYS A 4 -43.61 33.01 62.61
N ALA A 5 -43.05 34.21 62.86
CA ALA A 5 -41.92 34.74 62.11
C ALA A 5 -40.63 33.93 62.36
N ASN A 6 -40.35 33.56 63.61
CA ASN A 6 -39.19 32.74 63.97
C ASN A 6 -39.26 31.33 63.37
N HIS A 7 -40.44 30.71 63.39
CA HIS A 7 -40.62 29.39 62.78
C HIS A 7 -40.50 29.44 61.24
N HIS A 8 -40.99 30.50 60.60
CA HIS A 8 -40.81 30.71 59.17
C HIS A 8 -39.33 30.93 58.80
N MET A 9 -38.61 31.76 59.56
CA MET A 9 -37.17 31.96 59.38
C MET A 9 -36.36 30.67 59.53
N MET A 10 -36.69 29.84 60.53
CA MET A 10 -36.02 28.55 60.74
C MET A 10 -36.25 27.60 59.55
N ARG A 11 -37.46 27.54 59.01
CA ARG A 11 -37.76 26.71 57.82
C ARG A 11 -37.02 27.20 56.57
N VAL A 12 -36.96 28.51 56.36
CA VAL A 12 -36.20 29.11 55.25
C VAL A 12 -34.70 28.79 55.41
N ALA A 13 -34.12 28.94 56.60
CA ALA A 13 -32.72 28.64 56.86
C ALA A 13 -32.36 27.16 56.60
N VAL A 14 -33.25 26.23 56.96
CA VAL A 14 -33.05 24.79 56.68
C VAL A 14 -33.07 24.51 55.17
N ILE A 15 -33.99 25.11 54.41
CA ILE A 15 -34.08 24.95 52.95
C ILE A 15 -32.86 25.54 52.24
N TRP A 16 -32.37 26.69 52.70
CA TRP A 16 -31.15 27.29 52.15
C TRP A 16 -29.91 26.45 52.44
N ARG A 17 -29.81 25.86 53.64
CA ARG A 17 -28.71 24.98 54.03
C ARG A 17 -28.68 23.69 53.20
N THR A 18 -29.83 23.04 53.04
CA THR A 18 -29.94 21.83 52.21
C THR A 18 -29.66 22.13 50.73
N SER A 19 -30.13 23.26 50.21
CA SER A 19 -29.83 23.68 48.82
C SER A 19 -28.34 23.96 48.62
N TYR A 20 -27.69 24.62 49.58
CA TYR A 20 -26.24 24.88 49.55
C TYR A 20 -25.43 23.59 49.59
N ASP A 21 -25.78 22.63 50.45
CA ASP A 21 -25.08 21.35 50.58
C ASP A 21 -25.23 20.49 49.30
N VAL A 22 -26.40 20.53 48.64
CA VAL A 22 -26.62 19.89 47.34
C VAL A 22 -25.76 20.52 46.25
N CYS A 23 -25.77 21.86 46.13
CA CYS A 23 -24.92 22.56 45.15
C CYS A 23 -23.42 22.30 45.38
N ARG A 24 -22.98 22.23 46.64
CA ARG A 24 -21.60 21.88 47.01
C ARG A 24 -21.25 20.45 46.58
N SER A 25 -22.14 19.49 46.83
CA SER A 25 -21.97 18.09 46.44
C SER A 25 -21.87 17.94 44.91
N LEU A 26 -22.72 18.63 44.15
CA LEU A 26 -22.68 18.63 42.69
C LEU A 26 -21.35 19.18 42.15
N ARG A 27 -20.86 20.30 42.68
CA ARG A 27 -19.58 20.90 42.28
C ARG A 27 -18.37 19.99 42.59
N VAL A 28 -18.45 19.21 43.68
CA VAL A 28 -17.41 18.20 43.99
C VAL A 28 -17.47 17.04 43.00
N LYS A 29 -18.67 16.55 42.66
CA LYS A 29 -18.84 15.47 41.66
C LYS A 29 -18.36 15.89 40.27
N GLU A 30 -18.64 17.13 39.86
CA GLU A 30 -18.17 17.71 38.60
C GLU A 30 -16.63 17.70 38.53
N LYS A 31 -15.94 18.22 39.55
CA LYS A 31 -14.48 18.18 39.63
C LYS A 31 -13.91 16.76 39.61
N MET A 32 -14.59 15.81 40.26
CA MET A 32 -14.17 14.40 40.25
C MET A 32 -14.32 13.78 38.85
N LEU A 33 -15.35 14.15 38.10
CA LEU A 33 -15.56 13.69 36.73
C LEU A 33 -14.51 14.29 35.80
N GLU A 34 -14.24 15.59 35.88
CA GLU A 34 -13.17 16.24 35.11
C GLU A 34 -11.81 15.58 35.37
N LYS A 35 -11.51 15.28 36.64
CA LYS A 35 -10.28 14.58 37.00
C LYS A 35 -10.20 13.19 36.36
N LYS A 36 -11.29 12.42 36.41
CA LYS A 36 -11.36 11.08 35.80
C LYS A 36 -11.22 11.14 34.27
N ILE A 37 -11.82 12.14 33.62
CA ILE A 37 -11.68 12.34 32.17
C ILE A 37 -10.20 12.60 31.86
N HIS A 38 -9.57 13.52 32.58
CA HIS A 38 -8.16 13.84 32.37
C HIS A 38 -7.23 12.64 32.64
N GLU A 39 -7.46 11.88 33.71
CA GLU A 39 -6.73 10.64 33.99
C GLU A 39 -6.90 9.61 32.86
N THR A 40 -8.11 9.49 32.32
CA THR A 40 -8.38 8.56 31.21
C THR A 40 -7.68 9.00 29.93
N GLU A 41 -7.72 10.29 29.60
CA GLU A 41 -7.04 10.86 28.43
C GLU A 41 -5.53 10.68 28.51
N THR A 42 -4.94 10.95 29.68
CA THR A 42 -3.50 10.75 29.90
C THR A 42 -3.10 9.28 29.77
N MET A 43 -3.90 8.36 30.32
CA MET A 43 -3.70 6.91 30.14
C MET A 43 -3.79 6.49 28.65
N LEU A 44 -4.77 7.01 27.91
CA LEU A 44 -4.92 6.71 26.48
C LEU A 44 -3.73 7.19 25.66
N ILE A 45 -3.24 8.41 25.94
CA ILE A 45 -2.05 8.96 25.28
C ILE A 45 -0.83 8.09 25.60
N HIS A 46 -0.65 7.71 26.87
CA HIS A 46 0.48 6.87 27.28
C HIS A 46 0.44 5.50 26.60
N HIS A 47 -0.71 4.82 26.63
CA HIS A 47 -0.90 3.52 25.98
C HIS A 47 -0.61 3.59 24.49
N ARG A 48 -1.09 4.62 23.78
CA ARG A 48 -0.82 4.81 22.34
C ARG A 48 0.66 5.01 22.06
N LYS A 49 1.37 5.76 22.91
CA LYS A 49 2.82 5.95 22.79
C LYS A 49 3.57 4.64 22.99
N GLU A 50 3.18 3.85 23.99
CA GLU A 50 3.81 2.57 24.29
C GLU A 50 3.59 1.55 23.17
N GLU A 51 2.35 1.43 22.67
CA GLU A 51 2.01 0.62 21.50
C GLU A 51 2.88 0.97 20.28
N ARG A 52 3.08 2.27 20.02
CA ARG A 52 3.93 2.74 18.93
C ARG A 52 5.38 2.31 19.14
N ARG A 53 5.91 2.52 20.34
CA ARG A 53 7.27 2.14 20.73
C ARG A 53 7.52 0.64 20.56
N MET A 54 6.59 -0.19 21.02
CA MET A 54 6.68 -1.65 20.91
C MET A 54 6.69 -2.12 19.46
N LYS A 55 5.86 -1.49 18.60
CA LYS A 55 5.86 -1.76 17.16
C LYS A 55 7.18 -1.35 16.50
N GLU A 56 7.68 -0.16 16.79
CA GLU A 56 8.98 0.34 16.28
C GLU A 56 10.13 -0.59 16.67
N LYS A 57 10.18 -1.01 17.94
CA LYS A 57 11.19 -1.95 18.44
C LYS A 57 11.15 -3.28 17.69
N LYS A 58 9.95 -3.85 17.50
CA LYS A 58 9.76 -5.08 16.74
C LYS A 58 10.23 -4.93 15.29
N VAL A 59 10.02 -3.79 14.66
CA VAL A 59 10.52 -3.52 13.30
C VAL A 59 12.06 -3.49 13.29
N ILE A 60 12.69 -2.79 14.24
CA ILE A 60 14.16 -2.70 14.35
C ILE A 60 14.79 -4.09 14.55
N GLU A 61 14.20 -4.93 15.40
CA GLU A 61 14.70 -6.28 15.65
C GLU A 61 14.60 -7.17 14.40
N ASN A 62 13.54 -7.01 13.60
CA ASN A 62 13.28 -7.86 12.44
C ASN A 62 13.86 -7.33 11.12
N MET A 63 14.19 -6.04 11.02
CA MET A 63 14.65 -5.43 9.76
C MET A 63 15.98 -6.01 9.27
N LYS A 64 16.83 -6.48 10.18
CA LYS A 64 18.12 -7.08 9.85
C LYS A 64 17.97 -8.38 9.04
N ASN A 65 16.95 -9.18 9.36
CA ASN A 65 16.68 -10.45 8.70
C ASN A 65 15.68 -10.30 7.54
N ASN A 66 14.76 -9.33 7.63
CA ASN A 66 13.76 -9.05 6.61
C ASN A 66 13.59 -7.52 6.42
N PRO A 67 14.32 -6.91 5.47
CA PRO A 67 14.26 -5.46 5.23
C PRO A 67 12.87 -4.99 4.77
N LYS A 68 12.02 -5.87 4.24
CA LYS A 68 10.65 -5.54 3.81
C LYS A 68 9.79 -5.02 4.96
N VAL A 69 10.03 -5.50 6.18
CA VAL A 69 9.27 -5.11 7.38
C VAL A 69 9.37 -3.60 7.65
N LEU A 70 10.54 -3.00 7.38
CA LEU A 70 10.74 -1.56 7.53
C LEU A 70 9.91 -0.78 6.50
N PHE A 71 9.96 -1.20 5.23
CA PHE A 71 9.20 -0.55 4.17
C PHE A 71 7.69 -0.67 4.39
N ASP A 72 7.21 -1.82 4.85
CA ASP A 72 5.80 -2.02 5.21
C ASP A 72 5.36 -1.10 6.35
N TYR A 73 6.21 -0.92 7.36
CA TYR A 73 5.96 0.00 8.48
C TYR A 73 5.88 1.45 8.01
N ILE A 74 6.85 1.91 7.22
CA ILE A 74 6.87 3.27 6.65
C ILE A 74 5.66 3.50 5.76
N ASN A 75 5.33 2.55 4.89
CA ASN A 75 4.21 2.68 3.94
C ASN A 75 2.83 2.68 4.59
N LYS A 76 2.72 2.23 5.85
CA LYS A 76 1.51 2.37 6.68
C LYS A 76 1.41 3.73 7.38
N GLN A 77 2.54 4.38 7.62
CA GLN A 77 2.59 5.72 8.25
C GLN A 77 2.45 6.85 7.25
N LYS A 78 2.81 6.61 5.98
CA LYS A 78 2.59 7.57 4.91
C LYS A 78 1.09 7.86 4.79
N ASP A 79 0.74 9.13 4.93
CA ASP A 79 -0.59 9.61 4.60
C ASP A 79 -0.77 9.44 3.10
N ARG A 80 -1.62 8.47 2.71
CA ARG A 80 -1.90 8.23 1.29
C ARG A 80 -3.04 9.14 0.92
N ASP A 81 -2.80 10.07 0.03
CA ASP A 81 -3.90 10.76 -0.63
C ASP A 81 -4.60 9.71 -1.51
N THR A 82 -5.68 9.15 -1.00
CA THR A 82 -6.52 8.18 -1.73
C THR A 82 -7.36 8.88 -2.79
N LYS A 83 -7.34 10.21 -2.81
CA LYS A 83 -8.03 11.00 -3.82
C LYS A 83 -7.06 11.21 -4.97
N ILE A 84 -7.45 10.70 -6.14
CA ILE A 84 -6.93 11.21 -7.40
C ILE A 84 -7.33 12.69 -7.42
N GLY A 85 -6.35 13.58 -7.38
CA GLY A 85 -6.57 15.03 -7.37
C GLY A 85 -7.41 15.48 -8.57
N PRO A 86 -8.07 16.64 -8.48
CA PRO A 86 -8.90 17.13 -9.56
C PRO A 86 -8.08 17.28 -10.85
N PHE A 87 -8.61 16.78 -11.96
CA PHE A 87 -7.94 16.87 -13.26
C PHE A 87 -8.07 18.28 -13.79
N LYS A 88 -6.95 18.88 -14.23
CA LYS A 88 -6.95 20.20 -14.85
C LYS A 88 -6.94 20.06 -16.37
N ILE A 89 -8.01 20.50 -17.03
CA ILE A 89 -8.10 20.55 -18.48
C ILE A 89 -8.43 21.99 -18.89
N GLN A 90 -7.64 22.58 -19.77
CA GLN A 90 -7.90 23.92 -20.35
C GLN A 90 -8.28 24.99 -19.30
N ASN A 91 -7.66 24.91 -18.12
CA ASN A 91 -7.86 25.81 -16.98
C ASN A 91 -9.13 25.58 -16.12
N GLU A 92 -9.88 24.51 -16.38
CA GLU A 92 -10.98 24.04 -15.52
C GLU A 92 -10.59 22.78 -14.74
N TYR A 93 -11.15 22.63 -13.53
CA TYR A 93 -10.91 21.51 -12.63
C TYR A 93 -12.10 20.54 -12.65
N ILE A 94 -11.81 19.28 -12.97
CA ILE A 94 -12.79 18.20 -13.01
C ILE A 94 -12.66 17.38 -11.73
N TYR A 95 -13.75 17.30 -10.98
CA TYR A 95 -13.82 16.60 -9.69
C TYR A 95 -14.58 15.27 -9.76
N ASP A 96 -15.37 15.05 -10.82
CA ASP A 96 -16.14 13.81 -10.97
C ASP A 96 -15.25 12.65 -11.39
N GLN A 97 -15.34 11.54 -10.65
CA GLN A 97 -14.49 10.37 -10.87
C GLN A 97 -14.81 9.67 -12.19
N LYS A 98 -16.07 9.66 -12.62
CA LYS A 98 -16.45 9.00 -13.89
C LYS A 98 -15.91 9.79 -15.07
N GLU A 99 -15.97 11.11 -15.01
CA GLU A 99 -15.38 11.99 -16.01
C GLU A 99 -13.86 11.84 -16.08
N ILE A 100 -13.17 11.83 -14.93
CA ILE A 100 -11.72 11.57 -14.86
C ILE A 100 -11.36 10.23 -15.52
N CYS A 101 -12.09 9.17 -15.22
CA CYS A 101 -11.86 7.85 -15.82
C CYS A 101 -12.02 7.87 -17.34
N LYS A 102 -13.07 8.52 -17.87
CA LYS A 102 -13.28 8.65 -19.32
C LYS A 102 -12.14 9.40 -19.99
N LEU A 103 -11.68 10.50 -19.39
CA LEU A 103 -10.58 11.31 -19.91
C LEU A 103 -9.27 10.54 -19.96
N LEU A 104 -8.95 9.78 -18.92
CA LEU A 104 -7.77 8.91 -18.90
C LEU A 104 -7.82 7.88 -20.03
N VAL A 105 -8.98 7.26 -20.27
CA VAL A 105 -9.16 6.31 -21.38
C VAL A 105 -8.95 7.01 -22.72
N THR A 106 -9.54 8.19 -22.93
CA THR A 106 -9.37 8.96 -24.16
C THR A 106 -7.91 9.37 -24.39
N GLN A 107 -7.23 9.88 -23.36
CA GLN A 107 -5.82 10.25 -23.43
C GLN A 107 -4.94 9.04 -23.76
N TYR A 108 -5.18 7.91 -23.08
CA TYR A 108 -4.46 6.67 -23.36
C TYR A 108 -4.63 6.23 -24.81
N ASN A 109 -5.88 6.20 -25.30
CA ASN A 109 -6.19 5.81 -26.67
C ASN A 109 -5.59 6.75 -27.72
N SER A 110 -5.48 8.06 -27.42
CA SER A 110 -4.88 9.03 -28.35
C SER A 110 -3.38 8.83 -28.59
N GLN A 111 -2.67 8.16 -27.66
CA GLN A 111 -1.25 7.86 -27.83
C GLN A 111 -1.01 6.69 -28.80
N PHE A 112 -2.04 5.90 -29.11
CA PHE A 112 -1.93 4.84 -30.10
C PHE A 112 -2.08 5.45 -31.50
N SER A 113 -1.00 5.42 -32.27
CA SER A 113 -1.07 5.67 -33.70
C SER A 113 -1.92 4.56 -34.34
N ILE A 114 -3.06 4.92 -34.93
CA ILE A 114 -3.81 4.01 -35.81
C ILE A 114 -2.98 3.90 -37.08
N ASN A 115 -2.03 2.96 -37.08
CA ASN A 115 -1.21 2.70 -38.25
C ASN A 115 -2.07 1.88 -39.24
N SER A 116 -2.96 2.57 -39.96
CA SER A 116 -3.84 1.98 -40.98
C SER A 116 -3.07 1.48 -42.22
N ASN A 117 -1.78 1.83 -42.31
CA ASN A 117 -0.84 1.37 -43.32
C ASN A 117 0.17 0.35 -42.76
N MET A 118 -0.24 -0.56 -41.87
CA MET A 118 0.55 -1.77 -41.68
C MET A 118 0.50 -2.54 -43.01
N PRO A 119 1.63 -2.71 -43.73
CA PRO A 119 1.62 -3.54 -44.93
C PRO A 119 1.08 -4.91 -44.52
N LYS A 120 0.05 -5.40 -45.23
CA LYS A 120 -0.39 -6.79 -45.10
C LYS A 120 0.81 -7.64 -45.46
N VAL A 121 1.48 -8.18 -44.45
CA VAL A 121 2.59 -9.10 -44.65
C VAL A 121 2.02 -10.33 -45.35
N ASN A 122 2.23 -10.43 -46.66
CA ASN A 122 1.91 -11.63 -47.41
C ASN A 122 2.89 -12.72 -46.97
N LYS A 123 2.40 -13.97 -46.86
CA LYS A 123 3.22 -15.12 -46.46
C LYS A 123 4.47 -15.33 -47.33
N GLU A 124 4.45 -14.80 -48.55
CA GLU A 124 5.55 -14.83 -49.53
C GLU A 124 6.72 -13.90 -49.17
N THR A 125 6.57 -13.00 -48.17
CA THR A 125 7.68 -12.13 -47.72
C THR A 125 8.74 -12.91 -46.92
N PHE A 126 8.47 -14.17 -46.57
CA PHE A 126 9.35 -15.00 -45.74
C PHE A 126 9.89 -16.24 -46.48
N SER A 127 9.74 -16.33 -47.81
CA SER A 127 9.99 -17.58 -48.54
C SER A 127 11.36 -17.72 -49.20
N ASP A 128 12.25 -16.75 -49.11
CA ASP A 128 13.57 -16.85 -49.73
C ASP A 128 14.65 -16.69 -48.67
N THR A 129 15.22 -17.82 -48.21
CA THR A 129 16.51 -17.78 -47.50
C THR A 129 17.58 -17.41 -48.51
N GLU A 130 18.13 -16.20 -48.40
CA GLU A 130 19.20 -15.73 -49.27
C GLU A 130 20.57 -16.27 -48.80
N ASP A 131 21.54 -16.30 -49.70
CA ASP A 131 22.90 -16.76 -49.40
C ASP A 131 23.59 -15.71 -48.51
N GLY A 132 23.58 -15.96 -47.20
CA GLY A 132 23.96 -14.99 -46.17
C GLY A 132 23.01 -14.96 -44.96
N ASP A 133 21.84 -15.60 -45.06
CA ASP A 133 20.91 -15.70 -43.95
C ASP A 133 21.43 -16.62 -42.84
N LEU A 134 21.16 -16.22 -41.60
CA LEU A 134 21.52 -16.96 -40.40
C LEU A 134 20.63 -18.21 -40.29
N THR A 135 21.07 -19.31 -40.88
CA THR A 135 20.32 -20.57 -40.94
C THR A 135 20.37 -21.35 -39.63
N ASP A 136 21.49 -21.25 -38.89
CA ASP A 136 21.68 -21.92 -37.62
C ASP A 136 22.52 -21.09 -36.64
N ILE A 137 22.33 -21.35 -35.34
CA ILE A 137 23.06 -20.71 -34.25
C ILE A 137 23.58 -21.80 -33.32
N GLU A 138 24.90 -21.88 -33.17
CA GLU A 138 25.51 -22.73 -32.17
C GLU A 138 25.36 -22.12 -30.77
N ILE A 139 24.54 -22.75 -29.93
CA ILE A 139 24.37 -22.38 -28.52
C ILE A 139 25.10 -23.42 -27.66
N LEU A 140 26.10 -22.97 -26.90
CA LEU A 140 26.84 -23.81 -25.96
C LEU A 140 26.11 -23.88 -24.62
N GLU A 141 26.40 -24.92 -23.82
CA GLU A 141 25.80 -25.08 -22.48
C GLU A 141 26.23 -23.94 -21.55
N GLU A 142 27.47 -23.47 -21.73
CA GLU A 142 28.04 -22.33 -21.02
C GLU A 142 27.24 -21.05 -21.24
N ASP A 143 26.77 -20.80 -22.47
CA ASP A 143 25.96 -19.64 -22.81
C ASP A 143 24.62 -19.67 -22.09
N ILE A 144 24.00 -20.85 -22.00
CA ILE A 144 22.74 -21.07 -21.27
C ILE A 144 22.93 -20.84 -19.77
N ILE A 145 23.99 -21.43 -19.19
CA ILE A 145 24.32 -21.27 -17.76
C ILE A 145 24.57 -19.79 -17.45
N LYS A 146 25.29 -19.09 -18.32
CA LYS A 146 25.56 -17.64 -18.18
C LYS A 146 24.29 -16.81 -18.30
N ALA A 147 23.43 -17.12 -19.26
CA ALA A 147 22.15 -16.44 -19.45
C ALA A 147 21.22 -16.60 -18.23
N ILE A 148 21.08 -17.83 -17.72
CA ILE A 148 20.28 -18.12 -16.52
C ILE A 148 20.90 -17.45 -15.29
N GLY A 149 22.23 -17.47 -15.17
CA GLY A 149 22.95 -16.81 -14.07
C GLY A 149 22.81 -15.28 -14.06
N GLY A 150 22.52 -14.66 -15.20
CA GLY A 150 22.26 -13.22 -15.32
C GLY A 150 20.87 -12.79 -14.86
N LEU A 151 19.96 -13.74 -14.58
CA LEU A 151 18.62 -13.42 -14.10
C LEU A 151 18.65 -12.84 -12.68
N ASN A 152 17.77 -11.87 -12.42
CA ASN A 152 17.57 -11.39 -11.06
C ASN A 152 16.85 -12.46 -10.23
N MET A 153 17.49 -12.89 -9.14
CA MET A 153 16.98 -13.90 -8.19
C MET A 153 15.58 -13.56 -7.65
N ASN A 154 15.24 -12.28 -7.52
CA ASN A 154 13.99 -11.80 -6.97
C ASN A 154 12.94 -11.44 -8.04
N SER A 155 13.19 -11.78 -9.31
CA SER A 155 12.20 -11.60 -10.37
C SER A 155 10.96 -12.45 -10.12
N SER A 156 9.79 -11.87 -10.42
CA SER A 156 8.51 -12.60 -10.42
C SER A 156 8.51 -13.70 -11.48
N ALA A 157 7.77 -14.76 -11.20
CA ALA A 157 7.56 -15.84 -12.18
C ALA A 157 6.82 -15.33 -13.42
N GLY A 158 7.16 -15.90 -14.57
CA GLY A 158 6.49 -15.64 -15.85
C GLY A 158 5.13 -16.34 -15.96
N PRO A 159 4.55 -16.39 -17.16
CA PRO A 159 3.29 -17.10 -17.41
C PRO A 159 3.38 -18.62 -17.19
N ASP A 160 4.60 -19.16 -17.16
CA ASP A 160 4.93 -20.55 -16.82
C ASP A 160 4.89 -20.84 -15.32
N GLY A 161 4.86 -19.81 -14.46
CA GLY A 161 4.82 -19.95 -13.01
C GLY A 161 6.16 -20.38 -12.37
N ILE A 162 7.25 -20.44 -13.13
CA ILE A 162 8.55 -20.87 -12.63
C ILE A 162 9.33 -19.67 -12.08
N PRO A 163 9.72 -19.65 -10.79
CA PRO A 163 10.46 -18.53 -10.21
C PRO A 163 11.92 -18.53 -10.68
N ALA A 164 12.50 -17.34 -10.89
CA ALA A 164 13.90 -17.18 -11.33
C ALA A 164 14.90 -17.88 -10.40
N LYS A 165 14.63 -17.87 -9.09
CA LYS A 165 15.43 -18.59 -8.08
C LYS A 165 15.55 -20.09 -8.36
N PHE A 166 14.49 -20.71 -8.88
CA PHE A 166 14.53 -22.14 -9.23
C PHE A 166 15.50 -22.37 -10.38
N LEU A 167 15.40 -21.58 -11.45
CA LEU A 167 16.28 -21.70 -12.63
C LEU A 167 17.74 -21.46 -12.26
N ILE A 168 18.05 -20.43 -11.48
CA ILE A 168 19.41 -20.12 -11.05
C ILE A 168 20.03 -21.28 -10.25
N ASN A 169 19.26 -21.90 -9.37
CA ASN A 169 19.73 -23.02 -8.54
C ASN A 169 19.89 -24.34 -9.30
N THR A 170 19.21 -24.49 -10.45
CA THR A 170 19.15 -25.73 -11.23
C THR A 170 19.81 -25.60 -12.60
N LYS A 171 20.46 -24.46 -12.87
CA LYS A 171 21.04 -24.10 -14.18
C LYS A 171 21.97 -25.18 -14.74
N ASP A 172 22.78 -25.81 -13.89
CA ASP A 172 23.75 -26.82 -14.32
C ASP A 172 23.07 -28.11 -14.79
N SER A 173 21.93 -28.47 -14.18
CA SER A 173 21.14 -29.65 -14.56
C SER A 173 20.21 -29.40 -15.75
N ILE A 174 19.78 -28.15 -15.96
CA ILE A 174 18.82 -27.77 -17.00
C ILE A 174 19.51 -27.30 -18.30
N ALA A 175 20.80 -26.95 -18.26
CA ALA A 175 21.55 -26.50 -19.43
C ALA A 175 21.53 -27.51 -20.59
N THR A 176 21.78 -28.78 -20.31
CA THR A 176 21.82 -29.85 -21.32
C THR A 176 20.46 -30.06 -22.02
N PRO A 177 19.31 -30.24 -21.33
CA PRO A 177 18.03 -30.39 -22.01
C PRO A 177 17.59 -29.13 -22.77
N LEU A 178 17.93 -27.92 -22.29
CA LEU A 178 17.63 -26.68 -23.01
C LEU A 178 18.42 -26.57 -24.32
N LYS A 179 19.69 -26.97 -24.33
CA LYS A 179 20.52 -26.99 -25.54
C LYS A 179 19.95 -27.88 -26.63
N ILE A 180 19.34 -29.00 -26.25
CA ILE A 180 18.69 -29.90 -27.20
C ILE A 180 17.46 -29.21 -27.80
N ASN A 181 16.63 -28.57 -26.97
CA ASN A 181 15.42 -27.86 -27.43
C ASN A 181 15.72 -26.65 -28.34
N THR A 182 16.88 -26.01 -28.18
CA THR A 182 17.25 -24.86 -29.01
C THR A 182 17.68 -25.22 -30.42
N LYS A 183 18.00 -26.50 -30.68
CA LYS A 183 18.32 -26.96 -32.04
C LYS A 183 17.03 -27.12 -32.83
N LYS A 184 16.94 -26.43 -33.96
CA LYS A 184 15.83 -26.59 -34.89
C LYS A 184 15.92 -27.99 -35.49
N GLU A 185 14.88 -28.81 -35.32
CA GLU A 185 14.77 -30.08 -36.06
C GLU A 185 14.78 -29.76 -37.57
N PRO A 186 15.69 -30.36 -38.36
CA PRO A 186 15.61 -30.24 -39.81
C PRO A 186 14.33 -30.95 -40.26
N ARG A 187 13.39 -30.19 -40.84
CA ARG A 187 12.23 -30.75 -41.55
C ARG A 187 12.61 -31.15 -42.97
#